data_AF-A0A9X1XH71-F1
#
_entry.id   AF-A0A9X1XH71-F1
#
_cell.length_a   1.000
_cell.length_b   1.000
_cell.length_c   1.000
_cell.angle_alpha   90.00
_cell.angle_beta   90.00
_cell.angle_gamma   90.00
#
_symmetry.space_group_name_H-M   'P 1'
#
loop_
_entity.id
_entity.type
_entity.pdbx_description
1 polymer ?
#
loop_
_entity_poly.entity_id
_entity_poly.type
_entity_poly.pdbx_seq_one_letter_code
_entity_poly.pdbx_strand_id
1 'polypeptide(L)'
;MIELELEALLSKNFGYDEFRTGQKEVIEDILMGNDVLAMMPTGTGKSLCYQLPGYILSGSIIIVSPLLSLMEDQVEQLKRSGEKRAVALNSFMDFEEKRRVLHRLSSYKFIYVSPEILENEFVLNELKKISVSLFVVDEAHCISQWGHEFRTSYLKLASFRSNIGNPPCLALTATATPEVRDDITAKLKMKSCAMHVYRVDRPNITLTVEHCTEHLDKLNRAIELASSLNGPGILYASTRSWAENLAENLREKGMTRVAAYHGGLENEDRLLIQKQFLNDELDIICCTNAFGMGINKPNIRFVVHFHMPSAMESYVQEIGRAGRDGKESLAVLLYCRGDEEIPGMFIDHEFPDEGQILHCASLPAADRVSFSGMLERFEMSDSARRFLLYQLEKEGYFLNEGNVLPDEAKERILQKMKNRKALKRKKIDEMVEWTRGDFCKREKIAHIFHDEMGERPSNCCSHCKADIGHFIQKETRTNPQPAAAVNWQNELQLIFNQESDDHHEELGSSTAYPANERPRITH
;
A
#
# COMPACT_ATOMS: atom_id res chain seq x y z
N MET A 1 29.33 -17.30 13.93
CA MET A 1 28.35 -17.84 14.90
C MET A 1 26.97 -17.24 14.66
N ILE A 2 26.83 -15.91 14.64
CA ILE A 2 25.57 -15.24 14.27
C ILE A 2 25.05 -15.67 12.90
N GLU A 3 25.96 -15.82 11.92
CA GLU A 3 25.62 -16.19 10.54
C GLU A 3 24.83 -17.52 10.46
N LEU A 4 25.44 -18.64 10.88
CA LEU A 4 24.83 -19.98 10.94
C LEU A 4 23.51 -20.04 11.75
N GLU A 5 23.29 -19.10 12.67
CA GLU A 5 22.03 -19.00 13.43
C GLU A 5 20.91 -18.35 12.60
N LEU A 6 21.23 -17.39 11.72
CA LEU A 6 20.25 -16.70 10.89
C LEU A 6 19.67 -17.60 9.80
N GLU A 7 20.48 -18.37 9.08
CA GLU A 7 19.95 -19.31 8.07
C GLU A 7 19.12 -20.43 8.73
N ALA A 8 19.53 -20.91 9.90
CA ALA A 8 18.76 -21.90 10.66
C ALA A 8 17.40 -21.34 11.12
N LEU A 9 17.34 -20.09 11.58
CA LEU A 9 16.10 -19.42 11.96
C LEU A 9 15.20 -19.13 10.75
N LEU A 10 15.80 -18.77 9.62
CA LEU A 10 15.10 -18.54 8.36
C LEU A 10 14.36 -19.82 7.92
N SER A 11 15.10 -20.94 7.85
CA SER A 11 14.53 -22.24 7.47
C SER A 11 13.47 -22.70 8.47
N LYS A 12 13.75 -22.61 9.77
CA LYS A 12 12.84 -23.04 10.84
C LYS A 12 11.51 -22.26 10.87
N ASN A 13 11.56 -20.94 10.74
CA ASN A 13 10.39 -20.08 10.98
C ASN A 13 9.66 -19.71 9.68
N PHE A 14 10.35 -19.73 8.54
CA PHE A 14 9.78 -19.28 7.26
C PHE A 14 9.88 -20.31 6.14
N GLY A 15 10.62 -21.40 6.33
CA GLY A 15 10.77 -22.47 5.33
C GLY A 15 11.60 -22.06 4.11
N TYR A 16 12.44 -21.02 4.23
CA TYR A 16 13.37 -20.62 3.16
C TYR A 16 14.77 -21.12 3.46
N ASP A 17 15.44 -21.64 2.44
CA ASP A 17 16.80 -22.17 2.56
C ASP A 17 17.88 -21.07 2.49
N GLU A 18 17.59 -19.98 1.77
CA GLU A 18 18.55 -18.90 1.52
C GLU A 18 17.89 -17.52 1.61
N PHE A 19 18.66 -16.53 2.05
CA PHE A 19 18.27 -15.12 1.98
C PHE A 19 18.31 -14.63 0.54
N ARG A 20 17.34 -13.78 0.19
CA ARG A 20 17.45 -12.98 -1.04
C ARG A 20 18.45 -11.85 -0.82
N THR A 21 19.02 -11.37 -1.91
CA THR A 21 19.97 -10.27 -1.92
C THR A 21 19.50 -9.10 -1.04
N GLY A 22 20.34 -8.73 -0.07
CA GLY A 22 20.12 -7.60 0.80
C GLY A 22 19.33 -7.86 2.07
N GLN A 23 18.62 -8.98 2.17
CA GLN A 23 17.84 -9.27 3.37
C GLN A 23 18.75 -9.48 4.58
N LYS A 24 19.84 -10.22 4.39
CA LYS A 24 20.77 -10.61 5.45
C LYS A 24 21.53 -9.41 6.01
N GLU A 25 22.08 -8.58 5.13
CA GLU A 25 22.85 -7.38 5.49
C GLU A 25 21.99 -6.39 6.30
N VAL A 26 20.73 -6.20 5.89
CA VAL A 26 19.77 -5.38 6.63
C VAL A 26 19.48 -5.97 8.01
N ILE A 27 19.28 -7.29 8.11
CA ILE A 27 19.00 -7.98 9.37
C ILE A 27 20.19 -7.89 10.32
N GLU A 28 21.41 -8.07 9.83
CA GLU A 28 22.63 -7.99 10.62
C GLU A 28 22.83 -6.59 11.21
N ASP A 29 22.66 -5.54 10.42
CA ASP A 29 22.75 -4.15 10.91
C ASP A 29 21.71 -3.85 12.00
N ILE A 30 20.47 -4.33 11.82
CA ILE A 30 19.41 -4.17 12.83
C ILE A 30 19.81 -4.88 14.14
N LEU A 31 20.36 -6.09 14.06
CA LEU A 31 20.78 -6.85 15.23
C LEU A 31 22.00 -6.23 15.94
N MET A 32 22.83 -5.47 15.22
CA MET A 32 23.89 -4.64 15.80
C MET A 32 23.36 -3.36 16.48
N GLY A 33 22.06 -3.07 16.33
CA GLY A 33 21.42 -1.89 16.91
C GLY A 33 21.54 -0.63 16.05
N ASN A 34 21.90 -0.76 14.77
CA ASN A 34 22.02 0.36 13.85
C ASN A 34 20.65 0.83 13.35
N ASP A 35 20.54 2.13 13.07
CA ASP A 35 19.44 2.64 12.23
C ASP A 35 19.69 2.22 10.78
N VAL A 36 18.65 1.76 10.08
CA VAL A 36 18.78 1.22 8.73
C VAL A 36 17.72 1.81 7.80
N LEU A 37 18.13 2.31 6.64
CA LEU A 37 17.25 2.57 5.50
C LEU A 37 17.52 1.51 4.45
N ALA A 38 16.51 0.70 4.14
CA ALA A 38 16.60 -0.31 3.10
C ALA A 38 15.61 -0.01 1.96
N MET A 39 16.16 0.29 0.78
CA MET A 39 15.43 0.38 -0.48
C MET A 39 15.57 -0.93 -1.23
N MET A 40 14.49 -1.73 -1.24
CA MET A 40 14.46 -3.04 -1.89
C MET A 40 13.23 -3.13 -2.81
N PRO A 41 13.37 -3.61 -4.06
CA PRO A 41 12.28 -3.64 -5.03
C PRO A 41 11.06 -4.42 -4.50
N THR A 42 9.88 -4.15 -5.06
CA THR A 42 8.66 -4.88 -4.69
C THR A 42 8.81 -6.38 -4.92
N GLY A 43 8.17 -7.19 -4.06
CA GLY A 43 8.23 -8.65 -4.16
C GLY A 43 9.49 -9.30 -3.60
N THR A 44 10.49 -8.55 -3.12
CA THR A 44 11.72 -9.10 -2.51
C THR A 44 11.54 -9.70 -1.13
N GLY A 45 10.41 -9.45 -0.46
CA GLY A 45 10.16 -9.96 0.91
C GLY A 45 10.72 -9.03 2.00
N LYS A 46 10.50 -7.72 1.86
CA LYS A 46 10.93 -6.71 2.84
C LYS A 46 10.46 -6.98 4.26
N SER A 47 9.29 -7.60 4.44
CA SER A 47 8.76 -7.94 5.76
C SER A 47 9.70 -8.84 6.56
N LEU A 48 10.45 -9.72 5.89
CA LEU A 48 11.41 -10.61 6.55
C LEU A 48 12.49 -9.83 7.32
N CYS A 49 12.88 -8.66 6.82
CA CYS A 49 13.91 -7.81 7.43
C CYS A 49 13.56 -7.32 8.83
N TYR A 50 12.29 -7.28 9.22
CA TYR A 50 11.88 -7.02 10.61
C TYR A 50 11.24 -8.22 11.30
N GLN A 51 10.66 -9.16 10.55
CA GLN A 51 10.05 -10.35 11.13
C GLN A 51 11.10 -11.30 11.71
N LEU A 52 12.21 -11.55 11.00
CA LEU A 52 13.27 -12.45 11.51
C LEU A 52 13.95 -11.88 12.77
N PRO A 53 14.40 -10.59 12.81
CA PRO A 53 14.90 -9.99 14.05
C PRO A 53 13.89 -10.06 15.21
N GLY A 54 12.59 -10.09 14.92
CA GLY A 54 11.55 -10.28 15.93
C GLY A 54 11.66 -11.58 16.71
N TYR A 55 12.22 -12.63 16.14
CA TYR A 55 12.42 -13.88 16.87
C TYR A 55 13.70 -13.90 17.72
N ILE A 56 14.59 -12.92 17.52
CA ILE A 56 15.90 -12.84 18.17
C ILE A 56 15.88 -11.79 19.29
N LEU A 57 15.29 -10.62 19.03
CA LEU A 57 15.23 -9.51 19.97
C LEU A 57 14.22 -9.81 21.10
N SER A 58 14.49 -9.35 22.32
CA SER A 58 13.65 -9.61 23.50
C SER A 58 12.44 -8.67 23.64
N GLY A 59 12.47 -7.48 23.02
CA GLY A 59 11.39 -6.47 23.08
C GLY A 59 10.33 -6.63 21.98
N SER A 60 9.30 -5.79 21.99
CA SER A 60 8.30 -5.71 20.92
C SER A 60 8.86 -5.00 19.69
N ILE A 61 8.35 -5.34 18.51
CA ILE A 61 8.58 -4.61 17.28
C ILE A 61 7.32 -3.79 16.96
N ILE A 62 7.50 -2.48 16.82
CA ILE A 62 6.43 -1.58 16.38
C ILE A 62 6.60 -1.36 14.87
N ILE A 63 5.56 -1.65 14.09
CA ILE A 63 5.56 -1.50 12.63
C ILE A 63 4.55 -0.44 12.23
N VAL A 64 5.03 0.72 11.80
CA VAL A 64 4.19 1.78 11.23
C VAL A 64 3.93 1.46 9.78
N SER A 65 2.67 1.32 9.40
CA SER A 65 2.25 1.06 8.01
C SER A 65 1.15 2.05 7.59
N PRO A 66 1.16 2.56 6.33
CA PRO A 66 0.17 3.53 5.89
C PRO A 66 -1.24 2.97 5.75
N LEU A 67 -1.42 1.69 5.41
CA LEU A 67 -2.74 1.14 5.10
C LEU A 67 -3.20 0.17 6.16
N LEU A 68 -4.42 0.41 6.63
CA LEU A 68 -5.09 -0.45 7.61
C LEU A 68 -5.31 -1.86 7.05
N SER A 69 -5.71 -1.97 5.78
CA SER A 69 -5.85 -3.26 5.10
C SER A 69 -4.53 -4.03 4.99
N LEU A 70 -3.40 -3.34 4.78
CA LEU A 70 -2.08 -3.98 4.73
C LEU A 70 -1.66 -4.48 6.12
N MET A 71 -1.93 -3.70 7.17
CA MET A 71 -1.67 -4.12 8.54
C MET A 71 -2.44 -5.39 8.89
N GLU A 72 -3.73 -5.45 8.54
CA GLU A 72 -4.59 -6.60 8.81
C GLU A 72 -4.13 -7.86 8.06
N ASP A 73 -3.82 -7.73 6.77
CA ASP A 73 -3.29 -8.83 5.95
C ASP A 73 -1.96 -9.37 6.51
N GLN A 74 -1.03 -8.50 6.91
CA GLN A 74 0.24 -8.93 7.50
C GLN A 74 0.04 -9.63 8.86
N VAL A 75 -0.87 -9.14 9.70
CA VAL A 75 -1.20 -9.79 10.98
C VAL A 75 -1.88 -11.15 10.74
N GLU A 76 -2.78 -11.24 9.78
CA GLU A 76 -3.44 -12.49 9.43
C GLU A 76 -2.44 -13.52 8.89
N GLN A 77 -1.52 -13.11 8.01
CA GLN A 77 -0.43 -13.95 7.50
C GLN A 77 0.46 -14.46 8.63
N LEU A 78 0.90 -13.60 9.56
CA LEU A 78 1.69 -14.02 10.73
C LEU A 78 0.94 -15.04 11.59
N LYS A 79 -0.35 -14.80 11.86
CA LYS A 79 -1.19 -15.71 12.64
C LYS A 79 -1.39 -17.07 11.96
N ARG A 80 -1.61 -17.08 10.65
CA ARG A 80 -1.73 -18.30 9.84
C ARG A 80 -0.43 -19.10 9.83
N SER A 81 0.71 -18.43 9.85
CA SER A 81 2.04 -19.05 9.98
C SER A 81 2.40 -19.45 11.43
N GLY A 82 1.48 -19.33 12.38
CA GLY A 82 1.64 -19.79 13.77
C GLY A 82 2.07 -18.71 14.78
N GLU A 83 2.43 -17.50 14.33
CA GLU A 83 2.79 -16.39 15.23
C GLU A 83 1.53 -15.64 15.69
N LYS A 84 1.00 -16.05 16.84
CA LYS A 84 -0.21 -15.46 17.43
C LYS A 84 0.03 -14.13 18.14
N ARG A 85 1.28 -13.75 18.41
CA ARG A 85 1.66 -12.51 19.11
C ARG A 85 1.75 -11.33 18.13
N ALA A 86 0.90 -11.29 17.11
CA ALA A 86 0.78 -10.19 16.17
C ALA A 86 -0.57 -9.48 16.32
N VAL A 87 -0.57 -8.15 16.30
CA VAL A 87 -1.79 -7.33 16.40
C VAL A 87 -1.71 -6.09 15.52
N ALA A 88 -2.84 -5.68 14.96
CA ALA A 88 -3.01 -4.40 14.27
C ALA A 88 -3.80 -3.46 15.18
N LEU A 89 -3.21 -2.30 15.49
CA LEU A 89 -3.81 -1.24 16.29
C LEU A 89 -4.18 -0.10 15.35
N ASN A 90 -5.46 0.01 15.04
CA ASN A 90 -5.99 1.00 14.11
C ASN A 90 -7.26 1.69 14.67
N SER A 91 -7.78 2.65 13.91
CA SER A 91 -8.95 3.44 14.29
C SER A 91 -10.29 2.73 14.09
N PHE A 92 -10.33 1.58 13.40
CA PHE A 92 -11.55 0.82 13.15
C PHE A 92 -11.90 -0.16 14.28
N MET A 93 -10.93 -0.48 15.14
CA MET A 93 -11.18 -1.32 16.31
C MET A 93 -12.25 -0.70 17.21
N ASP A 94 -13.18 -1.53 17.67
CA ASP A 94 -14.13 -1.10 18.68
C ASP A 94 -13.42 -0.75 20.00
N PHE A 95 -14.09 0.03 20.85
CA PHE A 95 -13.50 0.53 22.08
C PHE A 95 -13.07 -0.60 23.04
N GLU A 96 -13.85 -1.68 23.14
CA GLU A 96 -13.58 -2.79 24.04
C GLU A 96 -12.42 -3.65 23.54
N GLU A 97 -12.38 -3.95 22.24
CA GLU A 97 -11.29 -4.63 21.58
C GLU A 97 -9.98 -3.86 21.72
N LYS A 98 -10.01 -2.56 21.42
CA LYS A 98 -8.83 -1.68 21.57
C LYS A 98 -8.33 -1.68 23.01
N ARG A 99 -9.23 -1.57 24.00
CA ARG A 99 -8.88 -1.63 25.42
C ARG A 99 -8.28 -2.99 25.80
N ARG A 100 -8.85 -4.11 25.32
CA ARG A 100 -8.30 -5.46 25.53
C ARG A 100 -6.90 -5.62 24.95
N VAL A 101 -6.66 -5.11 23.75
CA VAL A 101 -5.35 -5.14 23.09
C VAL A 101 -4.33 -4.32 23.86
N LEU A 102 -4.69 -3.09 24.26
CA LEU A 102 -3.80 -2.20 25.01
C LEU A 102 -3.43 -2.76 26.39
N HIS A 103 -4.34 -3.43 27.10
CA HIS A 103 -4.00 -4.12 28.35
C HIS A 103 -3.01 -5.27 28.19
N ARG A 104 -2.95 -5.87 26.99
CA ARG A 104 -2.10 -7.02 26.67
C ARG A 104 -0.91 -6.64 25.79
N LEU A 105 -0.59 -5.35 25.68
CA LEU A 105 0.36 -4.84 24.70
C LEU A 105 1.75 -5.47 24.83
N SER A 106 2.21 -5.71 26.06
CA SER A 106 3.50 -6.37 26.36
C SER A 106 3.56 -7.84 25.94
N SER A 107 2.43 -8.48 25.67
CA SER A 107 2.37 -9.88 25.22
C SER A 107 2.50 -10.03 23.69
N TYR A 108 2.36 -8.94 22.94
CA TYR A 108 2.51 -8.93 21.50
C TYR A 108 3.97 -8.71 21.11
N LYS A 109 4.43 -9.48 20.12
CA LYS A 109 5.77 -9.39 19.53
C LYS A 109 5.80 -8.42 18.35
N PHE A 110 4.75 -8.43 17.53
CA PHE A 110 4.60 -7.59 16.34
C PHE A 110 3.36 -6.71 16.50
N ILE A 111 3.57 -5.40 16.63
CA ILE A 111 2.50 -4.42 16.84
C ILE A 111 2.46 -3.51 15.62
N TYR A 112 1.53 -3.79 14.72
CA TYR A 112 1.27 -2.94 13.57
C TYR A 112 0.43 -1.75 14.00
N VAL A 113 0.81 -0.55 13.59
CA VAL A 113 0.15 0.70 13.98
C VAL A 113 0.01 1.61 12.76
N SER A 114 -1.10 2.34 12.69
CA SER A 114 -1.22 3.45 11.73
C SER A 114 -0.54 4.71 12.29
N PRO A 115 -0.01 5.60 11.45
CA PRO A 115 0.56 6.87 11.94
C PRO A 115 -0.40 7.68 12.82
N GLU A 116 -1.70 7.66 12.49
CA GLU A 116 -2.74 8.42 13.18
C GLU A 116 -3.01 7.88 14.58
N ILE A 117 -2.92 6.55 14.80
CA ILE A 117 -3.14 5.96 16.13
C ILE A 117 -2.08 6.39 17.13
N LEU A 118 -0.87 6.71 16.65
CA LEU A 118 0.25 7.15 17.46
C LEU A 118 0.09 8.58 17.98
N GLU A 119 -0.84 9.36 17.42
CA GLU A 119 -1.20 10.67 17.95
C GLU A 119 -2.11 10.59 19.18
N ASN A 120 -2.74 9.45 19.42
CA ASN A 120 -3.60 9.26 20.57
C ASN A 120 -2.75 9.12 21.85
N GLU A 121 -2.89 10.07 22.78
CA GLU A 121 -2.09 10.10 24.01
C GLU A 121 -2.26 8.84 24.88
N PHE A 122 -3.45 8.26 24.93
CA PHE A 122 -3.70 7.03 25.69
C PHE A 122 -2.90 5.86 25.10
N VAL A 123 -2.93 5.69 23.77
CA VAL A 123 -2.15 4.65 23.07
C VAL A 123 -0.66 4.87 23.27
N LEU A 124 -0.19 6.12 23.12
CA LEU A 124 1.20 6.49 23.36
C LEU A 124 1.64 6.13 24.78
N ASN A 125 0.82 6.42 25.79
CA ASN A 125 1.15 6.14 27.19
C ASN A 125 1.22 4.64 27.49
N GLU A 126 0.42 3.79 26.83
CA GLU A 126 0.57 2.33 26.95
C GLU A 126 1.81 1.81 26.21
N LEU A 127 2.12 2.33 25.02
CA LEU A 127 3.32 1.97 24.26
C LEU A 127 4.62 2.36 24.98
N LYS A 128 4.61 3.44 25.77
CA LYS A 128 5.76 3.83 26.62
C LYS A 128 6.07 2.82 27.73
N LYS A 129 5.12 1.98 28.13
CA LYS A 129 5.28 1.01 29.24
C LYS A 129 5.90 -0.31 28.79
N ILE A 130 6.00 -0.56 27.48
CA ILE A 130 6.57 -1.80 26.95
C ILE A 130 8.02 -1.58 26.49
N SER A 131 8.82 -2.64 26.52
CA SER A 131 10.16 -2.61 25.92
C SER A 131 10.04 -2.76 24.41
N VAL A 132 10.47 -1.76 23.65
CA VAL A 132 10.50 -1.79 22.19
C VAL A 132 11.93 -2.04 21.74
N SER A 133 12.16 -3.07 20.94
CA SER A 133 13.49 -3.43 20.44
C SER A 133 13.77 -2.97 19.02
N LEU A 134 12.71 -2.68 18.24
CA LEU A 134 12.83 -2.21 16.87
C LEU A 134 11.60 -1.36 16.51
N PHE A 135 11.85 -0.21 15.89
CA PHE A 135 10.82 0.64 15.32
C PHE A 135 10.92 0.60 13.80
N VAL A 136 9.90 0.09 13.13
CA VAL A 136 9.86 -0.08 11.69
C VAL A 136 8.91 0.95 11.10
N VAL A 137 9.35 1.61 10.02
CA VAL A 137 8.48 2.41 9.17
C VAL A 137 8.43 1.75 7.80
N ASP A 138 7.33 1.08 7.51
CA ASP A 138 7.06 0.47 6.21
C ASP A 138 6.51 1.51 5.24
N GLU A 139 6.80 1.35 3.95
CA GLU A 139 6.56 2.34 2.90
C GLU A 139 7.04 3.75 3.30
N ALA A 140 8.29 3.83 3.80
CA ALA A 140 8.88 5.05 4.35
C ALA A 140 8.90 6.23 3.37
N HIS A 141 8.78 6.00 2.05
CA HIS A 141 8.61 7.07 1.06
C HIS A 141 7.38 7.95 1.35
N CYS A 142 6.35 7.44 2.03
CA CYS A 142 5.19 8.21 2.48
C CYS A 142 5.59 9.38 3.40
N ILE A 143 6.69 9.29 4.15
CA ILE A 143 7.20 10.39 4.98
C ILE A 143 7.55 11.61 4.11
N SER A 144 8.12 11.35 2.92
CA SER A 144 8.52 12.39 1.99
C SER A 144 7.36 12.86 1.10
N GLN A 145 6.61 11.89 0.56
CA GLN A 145 5.53 12.14 -0.40
C GLN A 145 4.23 12.61 0.27
N TRP A 146 3.86 12.06 1.43
CA TRP A 146 2.57 12.30 2.09
C TRP A 146 2.69 13.12 3.37
N GLY A 147 3.87 13.16 3.99
CA GLY A 147 4.08 13.76 5.30
C GLY A 147 3.65 15.23 5.37
N HIS A 148 3.71 15.98 4.27
CA HIS A 148 3.32 17.40 4.27
C HIS A 148 1.88 17.68 3.84
N GLU A 149 1.22 16.73 3.18
CA GLU A 149 0.03 17.01 2.35
C GLU A 149 -1.13 16.06 2.63
N PHE A 150 -0.85 14.76 2.84
CA PHE A 150 -1.89 13.74 2.99
C PHE A 150 -1.98 13.19 4.42
N ARG A 151 -0.85 12.93 5.08
CA ARG A 151 -0.79 12.36 6.44
C ARG A 151 0.34 12.98 7.26
N THR A 152 0.04 14.11 7.89
CA THR A 152 0.97 14.88 8.74
C THR A 152 1.47 14.10 9.96
N SER A 153 0.75 13.06 10.38
CA SER A 153 1.15 12.11 11.42
C SER A 153 2.53 11.47 11.16
N TYR A 154 2.93 11.26 9.90
CA TYR A 154 4.26 10.75 9.56
C TYR A 154 5.39 11.68 10.03
N LEU A 155 5.15 12.99 10.11
CA LEU A 155 6.16 13.96 10.57
C LEU A 155 6.39 13.89 12.08
N LYS A 156 5.49 13.25 12.83
CA LYS A 156 5.59 13.09 14.28
C LYS A 156 6.33 11.81 14.69
N LEU A 157 6.65 10.91 13.74
CA LEU A 157 7.24 9.60 14.04
C LEU A 157 8.58 9.68 14.76
N ALA A 158 9.44 10.65 14.47
CA ALA A 158 10.70 10.80 15.21
C ALA A 158 10.48 11.18 16.69
N SER A 159 9.49 12.04 16.95
CA SER A 159 9.10 12.39 18.32
C SER A 159 8.52 11.17 19.05
N PHE A 160 7.66 10.41 18.37
CA PHE A 160 7.12 9.16 18.86
C PHE A 160 8.24 8.16 19.21
N ARG A 161 9.18 7.91 18.30
CA ARG A 161 10.35 7.04 18.51
C ARG A 161 11.15 7.46 19.74
N SER A 162 11.41 8.76 19.92
CA SER A 162 12.10 9.28 21.10
C SER A 162 11.33 9.01 22.40
N ASN A 163 10.00 9.09 22.37
CA ASN A 163 9.14 8.86 23.52
C ASN A 163 9.09 7.41 24.00
N ILE A 164 9.37 6.43 23.13
CA ILE A 164 9.36 5.00 23.46
C ILE A 164 10.77 4.43 23.73
N GLY A 165 11.72 5.28 24.12
CA GLY A 165 13.10 4.86 24.45
C GLY A 165 14.07 4.87 23.27
N ASN A 166 13.68 5.44 22.14
CA ASN A 166 14.52 5.60 20.94
C ASN A 166 15.18 4.30 20.42
N PRO A 167 14.40 3.22 20.18
CA PRO A 167 14.94 1.97 19.64
C PRO A 167 15.57 2.17 18.25
N PRO A 168 16.38 1.20 17.75
CA PRO A 168 16.83 1.18 16.36
C PRO A 168 15.65 1.36 15.40
N CYS A 169 15.87 2.10 14.33
CA CYS A 169 14.85 2.44 13.34
C CYS A 169 15.15 1.76 12.00
N LEU A 170 14.20 0.98 11.49
CA LEU A 170 14.24 0.42 10.14
C LEU A 170 13.23 1.16 9.25
N ALA A 171 13.71 1.87 8.23
CA ALA A 171 12.89 2.48 7.20
C ALA A 171 12.91 1.60 5.92
N LEU A 172 11.76 1.07 5.52
CA LEU A 172 11.61 0.22 4.34
C LEU A 172 10.88 0.93 3.21
N THR A 173 11.39 0.84 1.99
CA THR A 173 10.68 1.35 0.81
C THR A 173 11.07 0.56 -0.45
N ALA A 174 10.20 0.57 -1.46
CA ALA A 174 10.52 0.03 -2.78
C ALA A 174 11.20 1.04 -3.69
N THR A 175 10.75 2.30 -3.62
CA THR A 175 11.06 3.33 -4.60
C THR A 175 11.36 4.63 -3.86
N ALA A 176 12.64 5.03 -3.84
CA ALA A 176 13.07 6.29 -3.24
C ALA A 176 14.29 6.85 -3.98
N THR A 177 14.13 8.01 -4.61
CA THR A 177 15.25 8.78 -5.17
C THR A 177 16.20 9.23 -4.05
N PRO A 178 17.45 9.67 -4.36
CA PRO A 178 18.36 10.20 -3.35
C PRO A 178 17.72 11.27 -2.45
N GLU A 179 17.02 12.23 -3.05
CA GLU A 179 16.32 13.30 -2.31
C GLU A 179 15.27 12.74 -1.33
N VAL A 180 14.52 11.70 -1.73
CA VAL A 180 13.53 11.04 -0.87
C VAL A 180 14.22 10.27 0.27
N ARG A 181 15.36 9.62 0.02
CA ARG A 181 16.13 8.91 1.06
C ARG A 181 16.68 9.88 2.11
N ASP A 182 17.23 11.00 1.68
CA ASP A 182 17.74 12.04 2.58
C ASP A 182 16.61 12.65 3.43
N ASP A 183 15.44 12.89 2.82
CA ASP A 183 14.27 13.40 3.54
C ASP A 183 13.72 12.39 4.57
N ILE A 184 13.72 11.08 4.26
CA ILE A 184 13.33 10.02 5.20
C ILE A 184 14.27 10.02 6.40
N THR A 185 15.59 9.94 6.17
CA THR A 185 16.59 9.82 7.25
C THR A 185 16.59 11.07 8.14
N ALA A 186 16.49 12.26 7.53
CA ALA A 186 16.41 13.53 8.25
C ALA A 186 15.14 13.61 9.13
N LYS A 187 13.97 13.27 8.58
CA LYS A 187 12.69 13.34 9.31
C LYS A 187 12.57 12.30 10.41
N LEU A 188 13.15 11.10 10.23
CA LEU A 188 13.23 10.06 11.25
C LEU A 188 14.38 10.26 12.25
N LYS A 189 15.21 11.31 12.04
CA LYS A 189 16.39 11.65 12.85
C LYS A 189 17.41 10.50 12.97
N MET A 190 17.65 9.80 11.86
CA MET A 190 18.59 8.67 11.79
C MET A 190 20.01 9.19 11.57
N LYS A 191 20.77 9.44 12.65
CA LYS A 191 22.07 10.14 12.61
C LYS A 191 23.24 9.33 12.03
N SER A 192 23.18 8.01 12.09
CA SER A 192 24.21 7.09 11.58
C SER A 192 23.53 5.90 10.91
N CYS A 193 22.77 6.20 9.87
CA CYS A 193 21.94 5.25 9.15
C CYS A 193 22.79 4.37 8.21
N ALA A 194 22.75 3.06 8.38
CA ALA A 194 23.21 2.13 7.35
C ALA A 194 22.23 2.17 6.18
N MET A 195 22.74 2.42 4.97
CA MET A 195 21.90 2.58 3.78
C MET A 195 22.11 1.41 2.82
N HIS A 196 21.08 0.57 2.70
CA HIS A 196 21.07 -0.58 1.79
C HIS A 196 20.17 -0.26 0.60
N VAL A 197 20.78 -0.07 -0.57
CA VAL A 197 20.11 0.47 -1.76
C VAL A 197 20.27 -0.54 -2.88
N TYR A 198 19.20 -1.25 -3.20
CA TYR A 198 19.19 -2.25 -4.26
C TYR A 198 18.48 -1.74 -5.50
N ARG A 199 18.76 -2.41 -6.62
CA ARG A 199 18.27 -2.00 -7.92
C ARG A 199 16.75 -1.95 -7.94
N VAL A 200 16.19 -0.87 -8.48
CA VAL A 200 14.74 -0.78 -8.74
C VAL A 200 14.34 -1.59 -9.96
N ASP A 201 15.32 -1.89 -10.81
CA ASP A 201 15.11 -2.57 -12.07
C ASP A 201 14.56 -3.99 -11.91
N ARG A 202 13.64 -4.34 -12.82
CA ARG A 202 13.02 -5.66 -12.93
C ARG A 202 13.18 -6.14 -14.36
N PRO A 203 14.22 -6.93 -14.67
CA PRO A 203 14.55 -7.29 -16.05
C PRO A 203 13.48 -8.16 -16.71
N ASN A 204 12.64 -8.82 -15.91
CA ASN A 204 11.52 -9.63 -16.38
C ASN A 204 10.29 -8.81 -16.83
N ILE A 205 10.29 -7.49 -16.67
CA ILE A 205 9.16 -6.62 -17.06
C ILE A 205 9.54 -5.83 -18.31
N THR A 206 8.95 -6.10 -19.46
CA THR A 206 9.12 -5.31 -20.68
C THR A 206 8.42 -3.95 -20.56
N LEU A 207 9.11 -2.86 -20.90
CA LEU A 207 8.60 -1.48 -20.74
C LEU A 207 8.19 -0.84 -22.07
N THR A 208 6.89 -0.66 -22.29
CA THR A 208 6.37 -0.09 -23.54
C THR A 208 5.67 1.24 -23.29
N VAL A 209 5.91 2.21 -24.16
CA VAL A 209 5.11 3.44 -24.28
C VAL A 209 4.49 3.45 -25.66
N GLU A 210 3.18 3.61 -25.75
CA GLU A 210 2.45 3.77 -27.00
C GLU A 210 1.80 5.15 -27.05
N HIS A 211 2.04 5.88 -28.14
CA HIS A 211 1.47 7.19 -28.37
C HIS A 211 0.14 7.06 -29.12
N CYS A 212 -0.90 7.68 -28.56
CA CYS A 212 -2.24 7.75 -29.14
C CYS A 212 -2.59 9.20 -29.49
N THR A 213 -3.48 9.38 -30.47
CA THR A 213 -3.89 10.72 -30.92
C THR A 213 -4.92 11.31 -29.98
N GLU A 214 -5.96 10.54 -29.67
CA GLU A 214 -7.09 10.97 -28.84
C GLU A 214 -7.40 9.98 -27.70
N HIS A 215 -8.20 10.43 -26.73
CA HIS A 215 -8.64 9.57 -25.62
C HIS A 215 -9.42 8.34 -26.08
N LEU A 216 -10.20 8.46 -27.17
CA LEU A 216 -10.94 7.33 -27.74
C LEU A 216 -9.99 6.26 -28.29
N ASP A 217 -8.90 6.66 -28.95
CA ASP A 217 -7.85 5.74 -29.42
C ASP A 217 -7.22 5.00 -28.25
N LYS A 218 -6.91 5.73 -27.16
CA LYS A 218 -6.40 5.12 -25.93
C LYS A 218 -7.38 4.10 -25.38
N LEU A 219 -8.68 4.41 -25.35
CA LEU A 219 -9.69 3.53 -24.78
C LEU A 219 -9.74 2.24 -25.60
N ASN A 220 -9.88 2.36 -26.92
CA ASN A 220 -9.88 1.21 -27.83
C ASN A 220 -8.62 0.36 -27.66
N ARG A 221 -7.44 1.00 -27.57
CA ARG A 221 -6.17 0.30 -27.40
C ARG A 221 -6.04 -0.38 -26.04
N ALA A 222 -6.48 0.25 -24.95
CA ALA A 222 -6.48 -0.36 -23.62
C ALA A 222 -7.35 -1.62 -23.57
N ILE A 223 -8.53 -1.56 -24.18
CA ILE A 223 -9.45 -2.69 -24.29
C ILE A 223 -8.86 -3.81 -25.16
N GLU A 224 -8.24 -3.47 -26.29
CA GLU A 224 -7.55 -4.44 -27.16
C GLU A 224 -6.42 -5.17 -26.43
N LEU A 225 -5.55 -4.44 -25.73
CA LEU A 225 -4.45 -5.00 -24.93
C LEU A 225 -5.00 -5.92 -23.83
N ALA A 226 -5.95 -5.44 -23.05
CA ALA A 226 -6.56 -6.21 -21.96
C ALA A 226 -7.24 -7.50 -22.45
N SER A 227 -7.85 -7.47 -23.65
CA SER A 227 -8.54 -8.63 -24.23
C SER A 227 -7.59 -9.64 -24.87
N SER A 228 -6.43 -9.20 -25.38
CA SER A 228 -5.50 -10.03 -26.16
C SER A 228 -4.33 -10.58 -25.35
N LEU A 229 -3.92 -9.90 -24.29
CA LEU A 229 -2.80 -10.32 -23.44
C LEU A 229 -3.16 -11.55 -22.59
N ASN A 230 -2.16 -12.37 -22.30
CA ASN A 230 -2.34 -13.59 -21.50
C ASN A 230 -2.19 -13.33 -19.99
N GLY A 231 -3.07 -13.96 -19.21
CA GLY A 231 -3.03 -13.98 -17.74
C GLY A 231 -3.57 -12.72 -17.05
N PRO A 232 -3.45 -12.64 -15.72
CA PRO A 232 -4.05 -11.55 -14.94
C PRO A 232 -3.39 -10.19 -15.20
N GLY A 233 -4.20 -9.13 -15.21
CA GLY A 233 -3.75 -7.79 -15.55
C GLY A 233 -4.32 -6.68 -14.67
N ILE A 234 -3.63 -5.54 -14.66
CA ILE A 234 -4.07 -4.32 -13.98
C ILE A 234 -4.11 -3.16 -14.97
N LEU A 235 -5.21 -2.40 -15.01
CA LEU A 235 -5.36 -1.19 -15.79
C LEU A 235 -5.44 0.02 -14.85
N TYR A 236 -4.42 0.88 -14.84
CA TYR A 236 -4.39 2.09 -14.03
C TYR A 236 -5.01 3.30 -14.76
N ALA A 237 -5.90 4.01 -14.08
CA ALA A 237 -6.49 5.26 -14.52
C ALA A 237 -6.45 6.32 -13.41
N SER A 238 -6.38 7.60 -13.81
CA SER A 238 -6.28 8.73 -12.88
C SER A 238 -7.55 9.00 -12.06
N THR A 239 -8.74 8.61 -12.53
CA THR A 239 -10.01 8.91 -11.85
C THR A 239 -10.87 7.67 -11.66
N ARG A 240 -11.80 7.75 -10.69
CA ARG A 240 -12.78 6.70 -10.38
C ARG A 240 -13.66 6.39 -11.59
N SER A 241 -14.19 7.45 -12.20
CA SER A 241 -15.03 7.36 -13.41
C SER A 241 -14.31 6.66 -14.56
N TRP A 242 -13.02 6.92 -14.78
CA TRP A 242 -12.27 6.20 -15.82
C TRP A 242 -12.02 4.73 -15.47
N ALA A 243 -11.74 4.41 -14.19
CA ALA A 243 -11.60 3.03 -13.76
C ALA A 243 -12.89 2.22 -13.97
N GLU A 244 -14.05 2.81 -13.63
CA GLU A 244 -15.38 2.24 -13.88
C GLU A 244 -15.65 2.09 -15.38
N ASN A 245 -15.38 3.13 -16.17
CA ASN A 245 -15.60 3.13 -17.61
C ASN A 245 -14.76 2.06 -18.33
N LEU A 246 -13.50 1.87 -17.94
CA LEU A 246 -12.65 0.80 -18.48
C LEU A 246 -13.25 -0.58 -18.16
N ALA A 247 -13.66 -0.81 -16.90
CA ALA A 247 -14.26 -2.07 -16.49
C ALA A 247 -15.59 -2.36 -17.21
N GLU A 248 -16.41 -1.33 -17.43
CA GLU A 248 -17.66 -1.43 -18.20
C GLU A 248 -17.39 -1.81 -19.66
N ASN A 249 -16.49 -1.10 -20.35
CA ASN A 249 -16.14 -1.40 -21.74
C ASN A 249 -15.57 -2.82 -21.91
N LEU A 250 -14.75 -3.30 -20.97
CA LEU A 250 -14.25 -4.69 -20.99
C LEU A 250 -15.39 -5.71 -20.83
N ARG A 251 -16.35 -5.43 -19.94
CA ARG A 251 -17.53 -6.29 -19.74
C ARG A 251 -18.44 -6.32 -20.97
N GLU A 252 -18.63 -5.18 -21.64
CA GLU A 252 -19.37 -5.09 -22.91
C GLU A 252 -18.71 -5.89 -24.04
N LYS A 253 -17.38 -6.02 -24.02
CA LYS A 253 -16.62 -6.90 -24.93
C LYS A 253 -16.65 -8.38 -24.54
N GLY A 254 -17.43 -8.74 -23.52
CA GLY A 254 -17.65 -10.13 -23.09
C GLY A 254 -16.67 -10.63 -22.04
N MET A 255 -15.84 -9.76 -21.45
CA MET A 255 -14.96 -10.15 -20.34
C MET A 255 -15.73 -10.13 -19.02
N THR A 256 -16.03 -11.31 -18.47
CA THR A 256 -16.88 -11.44 -17.27
C THR A 256 -16.11 -11.33 -15.96
N ARG A 257 -14.79 -11.54 -15.97
CA ARG A 257 -13.91 -11.57 -14.78
C ARG A 257 -13.13 -10.28 -14.62
N VAL A 258 -13.85 -9.15 -14.62
CA VAL A 258 -13.29 -7.79 -14.56
C VAL A 258 -13.99 -6.98 -13.48
N ALA A 259 -13.24 -6.24 -12.67
CA ALA A 259 -13.79 -5.33 -11.67
C ALA A 259 -13.09 -3.97 -11.67
N ALA A 260 -13.83 -2.94 -11.26
CA ALA A 260 -13.27 -1.62 -10.95
C ALA A 260 -12.83 -1.56 -9.48
N TYR A 261 -11.72 -0.89 -9.18
CA TYR A 261 -11.24 -0.68 -7.81
C TYR A 261 -10.77 0.77 -7.60
N HIS A 262 -11.37 1.47 -6.65
CA HIS A 262 -10.95 2.82 -6.27
C HIS A 262 -11.32 3.15 -4.82
N GLY A 263 -10.73 4.21 -4.26
CA GLY A 263 -10.99 4.66 -2.89
C GLY A 263 -12.39 5.24 -2.64
N GLY A 264 -13.31 5.13 -3.61
CA GLY A 264 -14.73 5.48 -3.43
C GLY A 264 -15.62 4.26 -3.16
N LEU A 265 -15.08 3.04 -3.25
CA LEU A 265 -15.77 1.81 -2.87
C LEU A 265 -15.75 1.64 -1.35
N GLU A 266 -16.78 0.98 -0.83
CA GLU A 266 -16.83 0.57 0.57
C GLU A 266 -15.65 -0.34 0.93
N ASN A 267 -15.25 -0.35 2.20
CA ASN A 267 -14.12 -1.16 2.65
C ASN A 267 -14.33 -2.67 2.37
N GLU A 268 -15.56 -3.15 2.57
CA GLU A 268 -15.95 -4.54 2.37
C GLU A 268 -15.81 -4.96 0.89
N ASP A 269 -16.29 -4.11 -0.03
CA ASP A 269 -16.17 -4.33 -1.48
C ASP A 269 -14.71 -4.34 -1.92
N ARG A 270 -13.89 -3.43 -1.40
CA ARG A 270 -12.45 -3.39 -1.71
C ARG A 270 -11.76 -4.68 -1.26
N LEU A 271 -12.07 -5.14 -0.04
CA LEU A 271 -11.50 -6.38 0.49
C LEU A 271 -11.95 -7.60 -0.33
N LEU A 272 -13.22 -7.65 -0.72
CA LEU A 272 -13.78 -8.71 -1.57
C LEU A 272 -13.06 -8.75 -2.92
N ILE A 273 -13.04 -7.64 -3.67
CA ILE A 273 -12.40 -7.56 -4.99
C ILE A 273 -10.93 -7.93 -4.90
N GLN A 274 -10.21 -7.47 -3.87
CA GLN A 274 -8.82 -7.82 -3.65
C GLN A 274 -8.65 -9.34 -3.45
N LYS A 275 -9.48 -9.96 -2.61
CA LYS A 275 -9.45 -11.42 -2.39
C LYS A 275 -9.75 -12.19 -3.67
N GLN A 276 -10.78 -11.79 -4.41
CA GLN A 276 -11.15 -12.41 -5.69
C GLN A 276 -10.00 -12.34 -6.71
N PHE A 277 -9.31 -11.20 -6.81
CA PHE A 277 -8.15 -11.08 -7.69
C PHE A 277 -6.97 -11.95 -7.23
N LEU A 278 -6.70 -12.00 -5.92
CA LEU A 278 -5.65 -12.86 -5.37
C LEU A 278 -5.92 -14.34 -5.64
N ASN A 279 -7.17 -14.77 -5.52
CA ASN A 279 -7.63 -16.16 -5.70
C ASN A 279 -7.86 -16.59 -7.15
N ASP A 280 -7.49 -15.77 -8.14
CA ASP A 280 -7.77 -16.05 -9.56
C ASP A 280 -9.29 -16.21 -9.84
N GLU A 281 -10.14 -15.43 -9.18
CA GLU A 281 -11.57 -15.30 -9.50
C GLU A 281 -11.83 -14.10 -10.44
N LEU A 282 -10.97 -13.09 -10.40
CA LEU A 282 -10.93 -11.97 -11.34
C LEU A 282 -9.63 -12.03 -12.16
N ASP A 283 -9.74 -11.77 -13.45
CA ASP A 283 -8.61 -11.72 -14.38
C ASP A 283 -8.05 -10.31 -14.49
N ILE A 284 -8.91 -9.29 -14.48
CA ILE A 284 -8.50 -7.90 -14.70
C ILE A 284 -9.09 -6.98 -13.66
N ILE A 285 -8.23 -6.09 -13.14
CA ILE A 285 -8.66 -4.99 -12.27
C ILE A 285 -8.40 -3.66 -12.97
N CYS A 286 -9.45 -2.86 -13.15
CA CYS A 286 -9.35 -1.47 -13.59
C CYS A 286 -9.37 -0.56 -12.35
N CYS A 287 -8.35 0.25 -12.14
CA CYS A 287 -8.18 0.91 -10.85
C CYS A 287 -7.52 2.27 -10.88
N THR A 288 -7.73 3.03 -9.81
CA THR A 288 -6.84 4.16 -9.49
C THR A 288 -5.62 3.68 -8.69
N ASN A 289 -4.72 4.60 -8.36
CA ASN A 289 -3.58 4.35 -7.46
C ASN A 289 -3.98 3.77 -6.08
N ALA A 290 -5.27 3.78 -5.72
CA ALA A 290 -5.79 3.11 -4.53
C ALA A 290 -5.59 1.59 -4.57
N PHE A 291 -5.59 0.97 -5.76
CA PHE A 291 -5.26 -0.44 -5.92
C PHE A 291 -3.75 -0.60 -6.03
N GLY A 292 -3.10 -0.63 -4.89
CA GLY A 292 -1.66 -0.56 -4.88
C GLY A 292 -1.03 -1.27 -3.70
N MET A 293 -0.75 -0.51 -2.65
CA MET A 293 0.10 -1.01 -1.57
C MET A 293 -0.52 -2.25 -0.91
N GLY A 294 0.28 -3.29 -0.72
CA GLY A 294 -0.17 -4.56 -0.11
C GLY A 294 -0.66 -5.66 -1.05
N ILE A 295 -0.80 -5.42 -2.36
CA ILE A 295 -1.14 -6.51 -3.29
C ILE A 295 0.07 -7.42 -3.45
N ASN A 296 -0.08 -8.71 -3.13
CA ASN A 296 0.95 -9.73 -3.29
C ASN A 296 0.49 -10.91 -4.17
N LYS A 297 0.10 -10.60 -5.41
CA LYS A 297 -0.17 -11.62 -6.44
C LYS A 297 1.12 -11.91 -7.22
N PRO A 298 1.65 -13.15 -7.21
CA PRO A 298 2.93 -13.45 -7.86
C PRO A 298 2.85 -13.38 -9.40
N ASN A 299 1.68 -13.69 -9.96
CA ASN A 299 1.48 -14.00 -11.38
C ASN A 299 0.78 -12.89 -12.20
N ILE A 300 0.89 -11.62 -11.83
CA ILE A 300 0.38 -10.51 -12.67
C ILE A 300 1.23 -10.42 -13.94
N ARG A 301 0.59 -10.58 -15.11
CA ARG A 301 1.27 -10.65 -16.41
C ARG A 301 1.37 -9.32 -17.12
N PHE A 302 0.42 -8.43 -16.92
CA PHE A 302 0.51 -7.10 -17.51
C PHE A 302 -0.02 -5.99 -16.63
N VAL A 303 0.56 -4.80 -16.81
CA VAL A 303 0.09 -3.55 -16.23
C VAL A 303 -0.06 -2.56 -17.38
N VAL A 304 -1.24 -1.98 -17.52
CA VAL A 304 -1.53 -0.96 -18.53
C VAL A 304 -1.86 0.34 -17.82
N HIS A 305 -1.08 1.37 -18.04
CA HIS A 305 -1.37 2.72 -17.60
C HIS A 305 -2.18 3.42 -18.69
N PHE A 306 -3.49 3.54 -18.44
CA PHE A 306 -4.37 4.33 -19.28
C PHE A 306 -4.11 5.83 -19.13
N HIS A 307 -3.60 6.28 -17.98
CA HIS A 307 -3.11 7.64 -17.80
C HIS A 307 -1.71 7.61 -17.20
N MET A 308 -0.91 8.62 -17.58
CA MET A 308 0.43 8.81 -17.06
C MET A 308 0.39 9.06 -15.54
N PRO A 309 1.17 8.33 -14.73
CA PRO A 309 1.36 8.65 -13.32
C PRO A 309 1.95 10.05 -13.11
N SER A 310 1.76 10.62 -11.91
CA SER A 310 2.26 11.95 -11.57
C SER A 310 3.77 12.04 -11.35
N ALA A 311 4.45 10.90 -11.21
CA ALA A 311 5.87 10.80 -10.97
C ALA A 311 6.42 9.41 -11.31
N MET A 312 7.72 9.32 -11.56
CA MET A 312 8.39 8.06 -11.88
C MET A 312 8.35 7.04 -10.74
N GLU A 313 8.37 7.48 -9.48
CA GLU A 313 8.27 6.57 -8.33
C GLU A 313 6.95 5.80 -8.34
N SER A 314 5.84 6.48 -8.61
CA SER A 314 4.52 5.86 -8.74
C SER A 314 4.50 4.85 -9.88
N TYR A 315 5.00 5.23 -11.06
CA TYR A 315 5.06 4.33 -12.21
C TYR A 315 5.86 3.05 -11.90
N VAL A 316 7.08 3.17 -11.36
CA VAL A 316 7.94 2.02 -11.02
C VAL A 316 7.28 1.11 -9.98
N GLN A 317 6.64 1.70 -8.96
CA GLN A 317 5.95 0.94 -7.92
C GLN A 317 4.75 0.17 -8.49
N GLU A 318 4.00 0.79 -9.39
CA GLU A 318 2.80 0.23 -10.04
C GLU A 318 3.17 -0.90 -11.01
N ILE A 319 4.16 -0.71 -11.89
CA ILE A 319 4.59 -1.78 -12.81
C ILE A 319 5.27 -2.94 -12.06
N GLY A 320 5.94 -2.67 -10.94
CA GLY A 320 6.62 -3.70 -10.12
C GLY A 320 5.67 -4.72 -9.48
N ARG A 321 4.36 -4.54 -9.64
CA ARG A 321 3.34 -5.54 -9.30
C ARG A 321 3.36 -6.71 -10.25
N ALA A 322 3.73 -6.48 -11.51
CA ALA A 322 3.84 -7.52 -12.51
C ALA A 322 5.04 -8.44 -12.23
N GLY A 323 4.91 -9.72 -12.59
CA GLY A 323 6.07 -10.59 -12.72
C GLY A 323 6.79 -10.91 -11.43
N ARG A 324 6.12 -10.90 -10.27
CA ARG A 324 6.76 -11.19 -8.96
C ARG A 324 7.24 -12.64 -8.83
N ASP A 325 6.70 -13.54 -9.64
CA ASP A 325 7.20 -14.90 -9.87
C ASP A 325 8.49 -14.95 -10.72
N GLY A 326 9.02 -13.81 -11.16
CA GLY A 326 10.21 -13.71 -12.00
C GLY A 326 9.95 -14.02 -13.48
N LYS A 327 8.73 -14.39 -13.86
CA LYS A 327 8.36 -14.67 -15.25
C LYS A 327 8.18 -13.37 -16.03
N GLU A 328 8.26 -13.48 -17.35
CA GLU A 328 8.08 -12.34 -18.26
C GLU A 328 6.69 -11.72 -18.08
N SER A 329 6.69 -10.39 -18.02
CA SER A 329 5.50 -9.56 -17.89
C SER A 329 5.65 -8.28 -18.70
N LEU A 330 4.54 -7.60 -18.98
CA LEU A 330 4.49 -6.40 -19.82
C LEU A 330 3.94 -5.20 -19.06
N ALA A 331 4.62 -4.06 -19.15
CA ALA A 331 4.10 -2.77 -18.73
C ALA A 331 3.87 -1.87 -19.96
N VAL A 332 2.66 -1.36 -20.16
CA VAL A 332 2.32 -0.46 -21.27
C VAL A 332 1.81 0.86 -20.72
N LEU A 333 2.43 1.97 -21.08
CA LEU A 333 1.87 3.32 -20.87
C LEU A 333 1.25 3.82 -22.18
N LEU A 334 -0.06 4.07 -22.15
CA LEU A 334 -0.78 4.73 -23.24
C LEU A 334 -0.74 6.24 -22.99
N TYR A 335 -0.19 6.98 -23.94
CA TYR A 335 0.04 8.41 -23.81
C TYR A 335 -0.62 9.20 -24.94
N CYS A 336 -1.44 10.19 -24.60
CA CYS A 336 -1.86 11.23 -25.53
C CYS A 336 -1.42 12.60 -25.01
N ARG A 337 -1.24 13.56 -25.92
CA ARG A 337 -0.90 14.92 -25.54
C ARG A 337 -2.00 15.52 -24.66
N GLY A 338 -1.63 16.13 -23.54
CA GLY A 338 -2.58 16.67 -22.56
C GLY A 338 -2.78 15.76 -21.34
N ASP A 339 -2.32 14.51 -21.38
CA ASP A 339 -2.31 13.64 -20.19
C ASP A 339 -1.54 14.26 -19.02
N GLU A 340 -0.51 15.07 -19.31
CA GLU A 340 0.27 15.80 -18.31
C GLU A 340 -0.53 16.86 -17.52
N GLU A 341 -1.67 17.30 -18.05
CA GLU A 341 -2.54 18.27 -17.37
C GLU A 341 -3.32 17.62 -16.21
N ILE A 342 -3.62 16.32 -16.31
CA ILE A 342 -4.35 15.56 -15.29
C ILE A 342 -3.62 15.59 -13.92
N PRO A 343 -2.35 15.15 -13.81
CA PRO A 343 -1.61 15.27 -12.56
C PRO A 343 -1.37 16.73 -12.16
N GLY A 344 -1.28 17.66 -13.11
CA GLY A 344 -1.22 19.10 -12.85
C GLY A 344 -2.45 19.62 -12.09
N MET A 345 -3.66 19.26 -12.55
CA MET A 345 -4.91 19.60 -11.87
C MET A 345 -4.98 19.02 -10.45
N PHE A 346 -4.52 17.78 -10.25
CA PHE A 346 -4.47 17.20 -8.91
C PHE A 346 -3.53 17.96 -7.97
N ILE A 347 -2.36 18.39 -8.45
CA ILE A 347 -1.47 19.25 -7.66
C ILE A 347 -2.19 20.53 -7.26
N ASP A 348 -2.93 21.16 -8.18
CA ASP A 348 -3.58 22.43 -7.86
C ASP A 348 -4.73 22.28 -6.85
N HIS A 349 -5.47 21.17 -6.87
CA HIS A 349 -6.50 20.85 -5.88
C HIS A 349 -5.97 20.36 -4.52
N GLU A 350 -4.74 19.85 -4.47
CA GLU A 350 -4.14 19.29 -3.24
C GLU A 350 -3.70 20.37 -2.24
N PHE A 351 -3.41 21.58 -2.71
CA PHE A 351 -2.98 22.70 -1.88
C PHE A 351 -4.06 23.77 -1.79
N PRO A 352 -4.12 24.53 -0.67
CA PRO A 352 -4.93 25.73 -0.61
C PRO A 352 -4.46 26.75 -1.64
N ASP A 353 -5.35 27.62 -2.11
CA ASP A 353 -4.95 28.79 -2.90
C ASP A 353 -4.34 29.89 -2.01
N GLU A 354 -3.68 30.86 -2.64
CA GLU A 354 -3.02 31.97 -1.94
C GLU A 354 -4.03 32.82 -1.14
N GLY A 355 -5.23 33.02 -1.67
CA GLY A 355 -6.30 33.74 -0.97
C GLY A 355 -6.80 32.99 0.25
N GLN A 356 -6.97 31.68 0.17
CA GLN A 356 -7.35 30.80 1.28
C GLN A 356 -6.31 30.83 2.40
N ILE A 357 -5.01 30.75 2.07
CA ILE A 357 -3.93 30.86 3.07
C ILE A 357 -3.99 32.23 3.75
N LEU A 358 -4.02 33.31 2.98
CA LEU A 358 -4.00 34.67 3.50
C LEU A 358 -5.24 34.96 4.36
N HIS A 359 -6.41 34.53 3.91
CA HIS A 359 -7.66 34.67 4.65
C HIS A 359 -7.58 33.93 5.99
N CYS A 360 -7.28 32.63 5.95
CA CYS A 360 -7.24 31.79 7.15
C CYS A 360 -6.17 32.25 8.15
N ALA A 361 -4.98 32.62 7.67
CA ALA A 361 -3.90 33.10 8.52
C ALA A 361 -4.12 34.52 9.08
N SER A 362 -5.08 35.26 8.52
CA SER A 362 -5.47 36.60 9.01
C SER A 362 -6.60 36.56 10.04
N LEU A 363 -7.22 35.39 10.27
CA LEU A 363 -8.20 35.21 11.33
C LEU A 363 -7.48 35.17 12.69
N PRO A 364 -8.11 35.70 13.76
CA PRO A 364 -7.57 35.55 15.12
C PRO A 364 -7.42 34.07 15.48
N ALA A 365 -6.29 33.72 16.11
CA ALA A 365 -6.03 32.38 16.57
C ALA A 365 -7.16 31.87 17.48
N ALA A 366 -7.72 30.73 17.10
CA ALA A 366 -8.66 29.94 17.87
C ALA A 366 -8.01 28.62 18.27
N ASP A 367 -8.65 27.86 19.16
CA ASP A 367 -8.21 26.49 19.42
C ASP A 367 -8.30 25.64 18.13
N ARG A 368 -7.46 24.60 18.06
CA ARG A 368 -7.33 23.76 16.86
C ARG A 368 -8.66 23.11 16.44
N VAL A 369 -9.50 22.72 17.41
CA VAL A 369 -10.76 22.02 17.12
C VAL A 369 -11.76 22.97 16.49
N SER A 370 -11.94 24.15 17.09
CA SER A 370 -12.81 25.20 16.54
C SER A 370 -12.35 25.66 15.16
N PHE A 371 -11.04 25.85 14.97
CA PHE A 371 -10.50 26.26 13.68
C PHE A 371 -10.66 25.16 12.61
N SER A 372 -10.46 23.89 12.98
CA SER A 372 -10.70 22.76 12.08
C SER A 372 -12.16 22.70 11.62
N GLY A 373 -13.12 22.85 12.54
CA GLY A 373 -14.55 22.87 12.20
C GLY A 373 -14.97 24.09 11.37
N MET A 374 -14.23 25.20 11.46
CA MET A 374 -14.41 26.35 10.58
C MET A 374 -13.92 26.04 9.15
N LEU A 375 -12.76 25.38 8.99
CA LEU A 375 -12.20 25.00 7.69
C LEU A 375 -13.10 24.04 6.89
N GLU A 376 -13.95 23.26 7.57
CA GLU A 376 -14.95 22.41 6.91
C GLU A 376 -15.96 23.21 6.07
N ARG A 377 -16.17 24.49 6.41
CA ARG A 377 -17.08 25.39 5.68
C ARG A 377 -16.43 26.05 4.45
N PHE A 378 -15.11 25.94 4.31
CA PHE A 378 -14.40 26.45 3.15
C PHE A 378 -14.35 25.40 2.04
N GLU A 379 -14.49 25.86 0.80
CA GLU A 379 -14.34 25.04 -0.41
C GLU A 379 -12.88 24.67 -0.63
N MET A 380 -12.43 23.65 0.09
CA MET A 380 -11.06 23.17 0.11
C MET A 380 -11.05 21.64 0.12
N SER A 381 -10.06 21.04 -0.52
CA SER A 381 -9.84 19.60 -0.39
C SER A 381 -9.35 19.26 1.03
N ASP A 382 -9.56 18.01 1.46
CA ASP A 382 -9.06 17.55 2.77
C ASP A 382 -7.53 17.66 2.88
N SER A 383 -6.81 17.41 1.79
CA SER A 383 -5.36 17.60 1.73
C SER A 383 -4.98 19.08 1.94
N ALA A 384 -5.68 20.01 1.28
CA ALA A 384 -5.44 21.43 1.43
C ALA A 384 -5.68 21.91 2.87
N ARG A 385 -6.76 21.43 3.51
CA ARG A 385 -7.07 21.71 4.92
C ARG A 385 -5.98 21.17 5.84
N ARG A 386 -5.56 19.92 5.65
CA ARG A 386 -4.49 19.28 6.47
C ARG A 386 -3.16 20.00 6.32
N PHE A 387 -2.78 20.37 5.09
CA PHE A 387 -1.58 21.17 4.83
C PHE A 387 -1.63 22.48 5.60
N LEU A 388 -2.73 23.23 5.48
CA LEU A 388 -2.90 24.53 6.13
C LEU A 388 -2.84 24.41 7.66
N LEU A 389 -3.60 23.49 8.26
CA LEU A 389 -3.59 23.23 9.69
C LEU A 389 -2.19 22.93 10.21
N TYR A 390 -1.44 22.07 9.52
CA TYR A 390 -0.08 21.72 9.91
C TYR A 390 0.88 22.91 9.82
N GLN A 391 0.80 23.72 8.77
CA GLN A 391 1.65 24.89 8.64
C GLN A 391 1.33 25.96 9.69
N LEU A 392 0.05 26.20 9.97
CA LEU A 392 -0.39 27.10 11.04
C LEU A 392 0.12 26.64 12.41
N GLU A 393 -0.01 25.35 12.71
CA GLU A 393 0.54 24.75 13.94
C GLU A 393 2.04 24.97 14.07
N LYS A 394 2.80 24.75 12.98
CA LYS A 394 4.25 24.91 12.96
C LYS A 394 4.69 26.35 13.17
N GLU A 395 3.93 27.32 12.66
CA GLU A 395 4.20 28.74 12.88
C GLU A 395 3.63 29.25 14.22
N GLY A 396 3.11 28.36 15.08
CA GLY A 396 2.67 28.69 16.43
C GLY A 396 1.28 29.34 16.50
N TYR A 397 0.46 29.23 15.45
CA TYR A 397 -0.87 29.84 15.39
C TYR A 397 -1.77 29.43 16.57
N PHE A 398 -1.78 28.15 16.93
CA PHE A 398 -2.62 27.61 18.01
C PHE A 398 -2.07 27.82 19.42
N LEU A 399 -0.92 28.49 19.59
CA LEU A 399 -0.28 28.70 20.89
C LEU A 399 -0.72 29.99 21.59
N ASN A 400 -1.26 30.96 20.85
CA ASN A 400 -1.58 32.29 21.37
C ASN A 400 -2.99 32.72 20.93
N GLU A 401 -4.02 32.37 21.70
CA GLU A 401 -5.41 32.75 21.41
C GLU A 401 -5.55 34.26 21.17
N GLY A 402 -6.31 34.62 20.12
CA GLY A 402 -6.61 36.01 19.75
C GLY A 402 -5.54 36.72 18.91
N ASN A 403 -4.34 36.15 18.75
CA ASN A 403 -3.30 36.74 17.90
C ASN A 403 -3.46 36.35 16.42
N VAL A 404 -3.13 37.28 15.54
CA VAL A 404 -3.02 37.02 14.09
C VAL A 404 -1.59 36.59 13.78
N LEU A 405 -1.44 35.69 12.80
CA LEU A 405 -0.13 35.24 12.36
C LEU A 405 0.67 36.43 11.78
N PRO A 406 1.96 36.61 12.13
CA PRO A 406 2.79 37.66 11.52
C PRO A 406 2.90 37.50 10.00
N ASP A 407 3.04 38.60 9.27
CA ASP A 407 3.12 38.56 7.80
C ASP A 407 4.32 37.75 7.29
N GLU A 408 5.45 37.77 8.01
CA GLU A 408 6.61 36.92 7.71
C GLU A 408 6.28 35.42 7.78
N ALA A 409 5.42 35.03 8.72
CA ALA A 409 4.99 33.64 8.85
C ALA A 409 4.03 33.26 7.72
N LYS A 410 3.12 34.16 7.31
CA LYS A 410 2.27 33.96 6.12
C LYS A 410 3.12 33.76 4.87
N GLU A 411 4.14 34.60 4.67
CA GLU A 411 5.06 34.49 3.53
C GLU A 411 5.82 33.15 3.54
N ARG A 412 6.28 32.69 4.71
CA ARG A 412 6.91 31.35 4.82
C ARG A 412 5.95 30.23 4.42
N ILE A 413 4.66 30.32 4.77
CA ILE A 413 3.66 29.32 4.39
C ILE A 413 3.44 29.33 2.87
N LEU A 414 3.27 30.52 2.28
CA LEU A 414 3.12 30.70 0.83
C LEU A 414 4.33 30.18 0.07
N GLN A 415 5.54 30.50 0.51
CA GLN A 415 6.77 30.03 -0.13
C GLN A 415 6.90 28.51 -0.05
N LYS A 416 6.55 27.89 1.10
CA LYS A 416 6.53 26.43 1.22
C LYS A 416 5.55 25.79 0.24
N MET A 417 4.34 26.33 0.11
CA MET A 417 3.35 25.85 -0.86
C MET A 417 3.88 25.98 -2.30
N LYS A 418 4.40 27.15 -2.68
CA LYS A 418 4.95 27.41 -4.02
C LYS A 418 6.10 26.46 -4.34
N ASN A 419 7.04 26.27 -3.41
CA ASN A 419 8.15 25.33 -3.57
C ASN A 419 7.69 23.87 -3.75
N ARG A 420 6.65 23.46 -3.01
CA ARG A 420 6.08 22.10 -3.10
C ARG A 420 5.38 21.87 -4.44
N LYS A 421 4.55 22.81 -4.88
CA LYS A 421 3.92 22.76 -6.21
C LYS A 421 4.99 22.68 -7.32
N ALA A 422 6.04 23.49 -7.23
CA ALA A 422 7.14 23.48 -8.20
C ALA A 422 7.87 22.13 -8.23
N LEU A 423 8.17 21.53 -7.07
CA LEU A 423 8.81 20.21 -7.00
C LEU A 423 7.95 19.12 -7.66
N LYS A 424 6.63 19.11 -7.40
CA LYS A 424 5.72 18.14 -8.02
C LYS A 424 5.59 18.34 -9.54
N ARG A 425 5.54 19.59 -10.01
CA ARG A 425 5.53 19.90 -11.44
C ARG A 425 6.81 19.42 -12.13
N LYS A 426 7.97 19.59 -11.50
CA LYS A 426 9.25 19.04 -12.01
C LYS A 426 9.19 17.51 -12.19
N LYS A 427 8.51 16.78 -11.30
CA LYS A 427 8.32 15.32 -11.43
C LYS A 427 7.41 14.95 -12.61
N ILE A 428 6.37 15.75 -12.87
CA ILE A 428 5.55 15.59 -14.07
C ILE A 428 6.41 15.82 -15.32
N ASP A 429 7.22 16.88 -15.34
CA ASP A 429 8.09 17.19 -16.47
C ASP A 429 9.09 16.03 -16.74
N GLU A 430 9.68 15.46 -15.69
CA GLU A 430 10.54 14.27 -15.79
C GLU A 430 9.78 13.05 -16.34
N MET A 431 8.54 12.82 -15.92
CA MET A 431 7.68 11.74 -16.43
C MET A 431 7.32 11.97 -17.91
N VAL A 432 7.07 13.21 -18.32
CA VAL A 432 6.80 13.58 -19.72
C VAL A 432 8.05 13.38 -20.57
N GLU A 433 9.23 13.78 -20.08
CA GLU A 433 10.51 13.53 -20.75
C GLU A 433 10.75 12.03 -20.91
N TRP A 434 10.55 11.24 -19.84
CA TRP A 434 10.68 9.78 -19.89
C TRP A 434 9.71 9.16 -20.90
N THR A 435 8.48 9.65 -20.96
CA THR A 435 7.43 9.15 -21.86
C THR A 435 7.77 9.45 -23.33
N ARG A 436 8.07 10.72 -23.66
CA ARG A 436 8.31 11.18 -25.04
C ARG A 436 9.72 10.92 -25.55
N GLY A 437 10.68 10.66 -24.67
CA GLY A 437 12.09 10.58 -25.01
C GLY A 437 12.44 9.38 -25.90
N ASP A 438 13.31 9.62 -26.88
CA ASP A 438 13.85 8.60 -27.79
C ASP A 438 15.11 7.96 -27.20
N PHE A 439 14.93 7.22 -26.11
CA PHE A 439 16.00 6.50 -25.42
C PHE A 439 15.46 5.23 -24.77
N CYS A 440 16.37 4.35 -24.33
CA CYS A 440 16.02 3.16 -23.56
C CYS A 440 15.29 3.56 -22.27
N LYS A 441 14.02 3.14 -22.14
CA LYS A 441 13.17 3.50 -20.99
C LYS A 441 13.73 2.99 -19.66
N ARG A 442 14.36 1.81 -19.69
CA ARG A 442 14.99 1.19 -18.51
C ARG A 442 16.23 1.97 -18.05
N GLU A 443 17.07 2.41 -18.98
CA GLU A 443 18.26 3.21 -18.66
C GLU A 443 17.90 4.56 -18.06
N LYS A 444 16.86 5.22 -18.60
CA LYS A 444 16.38 6.47 -18.02
C LYS A 444 15.82 6.26 -16.61
N ILE A 445 15.12 5.16 -16.33
CA ILE A 445 14.69 4.83 -14.95
C ILE A 445 15.92 4.66 -14.05
N ALA A 446 16.90 3.84 -14.44
CA ALA A 446 18.10 3.65 -13.64
C ALA A 446 18.81 4.98 -13.35
N HIS A 447 18.91 5.86 -14.35
CA HIS A 447 19.49 7.19 -14.18
C HIS A 447 18.74 8.04 -13.14
N ILE A 448 17.40 8.10 -13.21
CA ILE A 448 16.56 8.88 -12.27
C ILE A 448 16.73 8.38 -10.82
N PHE A 449 16.84 7.07 -10.63
CA PHE A 449 17.02 6.48 -9.30
C PHE A 449 18.48 6.42 -8.84
N HIS A 450 19.43 6.89 -9.65
CA HIS A 450 20.88 6.74 -9.42
C HIS A 450 21.27 5.27 -9.19
N ASP A 451 20.72 4.40 -10.01
CA ASP A 451 20.89 2.95 -9.97
C ASP A 451 21.96 2.50 -10.97
N GLU A 452 22.58 1.36 -10.70
CA GLU A 452 23.48 0.71 -11.64
C GLU A 452 22.70 -0.12 -12.65
N MET A 453 22.98 0.08 -13.94
CA MET A 453 22.38 -0.74 -14.98
C MET A 453 22.85 -2.19 -14.89
N GLY A 454 21.90 -3.13 -14.83
CA GLY A 454 22.16 -4.54 -15.04
C GLY A 454 22.30 -4.91 -16.52
N GLU A 455 22.40 -6.21 -16.80
CA GLU A 455 22.35 -6.69 -18.18
C GLU A 455 20.99 -6.36 -18.80
N ARG A 456 21.03 -5.80 -20.02
CA ARG A 456 19.82 -5.44 -20.74
C ARG A 456 19.08 -6.72 -21.17
N PRO A 457 17.80 -6.90 -20.79
CA PRO A 457 17.04 -8.08 -21.19
C PRO A 457 16.77 -8.07 -22.71
N SER A 458 16.52 -9.25 -23.28
CA SER A 458 16.22 -9.43 -24.71
C SER A 458 14.99 -8.65 -25.15
N ASN A 459 13.91 -8.68 -24.35
CA ASN A 459 12.68 -7.92 -24.59
C ASN A 459 12.61 -6.68 -23.67
N CYS A 460 13.49 -5.69 -23.90
CA CYS A 460 13.74 -4.62 -22.94
C CYS A 460 12.64 -3.55 -22.85
N CYS A 461 12.45 -2.76 -23.92
CA CYS A 461 11.51 -1.64 -23.94
C CYS A 461 11.13 -1.22 -25.37
N SER A 462 10.14 -0.33 -25.52
CA SER A 462 9.66 0.15 -26.82
C SER A 462 10.76 0.74 -27.70
N HIS A 463 11.68 1.54 -27.14
CA HIS A 463 12.84 2.07 -27.87
C HIS A 463 13.83 0.98 -28.28
N CYS A 464 13.99 -0.06 -27.45
CA CYS A 464 14.82 -1.22 -27.76
C CYS A 464 14.13 -2.24 -28.70
N LYS A 465 13.00 -1.88 -29.33
CA LYS A 465 12.22 -2.73 -30.24
C LYS A 465 11.64 -3.98 -29.56
N ALA A 466 11.08 -3.80 -28.37
CA ALA A 466 10.35 -4.85 -27.68
C ALA A 466 9.22 -5.45 -28.54
N ASP A 467 9.07 -6.78 -28.48
CA ASP A 467 8.00 -7.50 -29.16
C ASP A 467 6.83 -7.73 -28.18
N ILE A 468 5.74 -6.98 -28.38
CA ILE A 468 4.50 -7.13 -27.61
C ILE A 468 3.77 -8.42 -27.98
N GLY A 469 3.93 -8.90 -29.22
CA GLY A 469 3.32 -10.13 -29.71
C GLY A 469 3.70 -11.36 -28.92
N HIS A 470 4.86 -11.32 -28.24
CA HIS A 470 5.28 -12.34 -27.29
C HIS A 470 4.28 -12.57 -26.14
N PHE A 471 3.55 -11.55 -25.73
CA PHE A 471 2.63 -11.59 -24.58
C PHE A 471 1.16 -11.87 -24.97
N ILE A 472 0.86 -11.90 -26.26
CA ILE A 472 -0.48 -12.14 -26.78
C ILE A 472 -0.83 -13.64 -26.67
N GLN A 473 -2.08 -13.94 -26.34
CA GLN A 473 -2.61 -15.31 -26.34
C GLN A 473 -2.46 -15.95 -27.73
N LYS A 474 -1.59 -16.94 -27.88
CA LYS A 474 -1.65 -17.89 -29.02
C LYS A 474 -2.81 -18.85 -28.73
N GLU A 475 -3.79 -18.89 -29.62
CA GLU A 475 -5.05 -19.63 -29.47
C GLU A 475 -4.91 -21.04 -28.86
N THR A 476 -5.55 -21.26 -27.71
CA THR A 476 -6.62 -22.26 -27.51
C THR A 476 -7.15 -22.16 -26.07
N ARG A 477 -8.13 -21.27 -25.83
CA ARG A 477 -9.06 -21.51 -24.73
C ARG A 477 -9.97 -22.65 -25.18
N THR A 478 -9.63 -23.89 -24.85
CA THR A 478 -10.68 -24.87 -24.58
C THR A 478 -11.53 -24.23 -23.49
N ASN A 479 -12.80 -23.93 -23.79
CA ASN A 479 -13.77 -23.52 -22.78
C ASN A 479 -13.54 -24.37 -21.54
N PRO A 480 -13.20 -23.79 -20.37
CA PRO A 480 -13.33 -24.54 -19.15
C PRO A 480 -14.78 -25.01 -19.14
N GLN A 481 -15.01 -26.32 -19.06
CA GLN A 481 -16.32 -26.81 -18.69
C GLN A 481 -16.76 -25.98 -17.48
N PRO A 482 -18.01 -25.47 -17.43
CA PRO A 482 -18.48 -24.76 -16.27
C PRO A 482 -18.17 -25.63 -15.06
N ALA A 483 -17.30 -25.13 -14.18
CA ALA A 483 -17.01 -25.79 -12.92
C ALA A 483 -18.38 -26.11 -12.31
N ALA A 484 -18.59 -27.39 -11.99
CA ALA A 484 -19.84 -27.89 -11.46
C ALA A 484 -20.36 -26.89 -10.43
N ALA A 485 -21.63 -26.48 -10.59
CA ALA A 485 -22.29 -25.47 -9.76
C ALA A 485 -21.84 -25.61 -8.31
N VAL A 486 -21.11 -24.60 -7.83
CA VAL A 486 -20.59 -24.55 -6.47
C VAL A 486 -21.79 -24.77 -5.54
N ASN A 487 -21.81 -25.91 -4.87
CA ASN A 487 -22.88 -26.24 -3.95
C ASN A 487 -22.66 -25.40 -2.69
N TRP A 488 -23.32 -24.24 -2.64
CA TRP A 488 -23.31 -23.29 -1.51
C TRP A 488 -23.57 -23.97 -0.16
N GLN A 489 -24.21 -25.15 -0.16
CA GLN A 489 -24.46 -25.97 1.03
C GLN A 489 -23.17 -26.54 1.64
N ASN A 490 -22.18 -26.91 0.81
CA ASN A 490 -20.88 -27.40 1.29
C ASN A 490 -20.01 -26.25 1.83
N GLU A 491 -20.14 -25.06 1.25
CA GLU A 491 -19.44 -23.86 1.70
C GLU A 491 -19.99 -23.36 3.04
N LEU A 492 -21.32 -23.44 3.22
CA LEU A 492 -21.95 -23.19 4.52
C LEU A 492 -21.57 -24.22 5.59
N GLN A 493 -21.45 -25.51 5.25
CA GLN A 493 -21.01 -26.52 6.21
C GLN A 493 -19.58 -26.28 6.71
N LEU A 494 -18.68 -25.82 5.83
CA LEU A 494 -17.31 -25.44 6.20
C LEU A 494 -17.24 -24.17 7.05
N ILE A 495 -18.14 -23.20 6.83
CA ILE A 495 -18.21 -21.96 7.60
C ILE A 495 -18.81 -22.19 9.00
N PHE A 496 -19.79 -23.09 9.13
CA PHE A 496 -20.55 -23.27 10.37
C PHE A 496 -20.09 -24.42 11.27
N ASN A 497 -19.10 -25.22 10.86
CA ASN A 497 -18.42 -26.24 11.66
C ASN A 497 -19.36 -26.99 12.65
N GLN A 498 -20.51 -27.44 12.16
CA GLN A 498 -21.39 -28.33 12.93
C GLN A 498 -20.83 -29.74 12.81
N GLU A 499 -20.11 -30.16 13.84
CA GLU A 499 -19.84 -31.57 14.09
C GLU A 499 -21.19 -32.27 14.29
N SER A 500 -21.53 -33.18 13.37
CA SER A 500 -22.59 -34.16 13.61
C SER A 500 -22.03 -35.21 14.56
N ASP A 501 -22.33 -35.06 15.85
CA ASP A 501 -22.18 -36.09 16.86
C ASP A 501 -23.12 -37.26 16.54
N ASP A 502 -22.59 -38.28 15.87
CA ASP A 502 -23.15 -39.63 15.86
C ASP A 502 -22.29 -40.53 16.77
N HIS A 503 -22.94 -41.04 17.82
CA HIS A 503 -22.56 -42.10 18.78
C HIS A 503 -22.05 -41.71 20.18
N HIS A 504 -22.96 -41.79 21.17
CA HIS A 504 -22.93 -42.75 22.30
C HIS A 504 -24.28 -42.66 23.06
N GLU A 505 -25.18 -43.63 22.91
CA GLU A 505 -25.49 -44.72 23.86
C GLU A 505 -25.74 -44.30 25.31
N GLU A 506 -26.99 -44.46 25.78
CA GLU A 506 -27.20 -45.02 27.12
C GLU A 506 -28.49 -45.85 27.20
N LEU A 507 -28.30 -47.04 27.77
CA LEU A 507 -29.26 -48.11 28.00
C LEU A 507 -30.32 -47.71 29.04
N GLY A 508 -31.57 -48.06 28.77
CA GLY A 508 -32.66 -47.94 29.74
C GLY A 508 -33.81 -48.89 29.41
N SER A 509 -33.61 -50.17 29.74
CA SER A 509 -34.65 -51.20 29.70
C SER A 509 -35.85 -50.85 30.60
N SER A 510 -37.08 -50.98 30.11
CA SER A 510 -38.09 -51.86 30.74
C SER A 510 -39.46 -51.80 30.02
N THR A 511 -39.95 -53.00 29.72
CA THR A 511 -41.36 -53.45 29.81
C THR A 511 -42.46 -52.89 28.89
N ALA A 512 -42.98 -53.84 28.09
CA ALA A 512 -44.40 -54.26 28.07
C ALA A 512 -45.41 -53.63 27.08
N TYR A 513 -45.74 -54.46 26.08
CA TYR A 513 -47.02 -54.74 25.41
C TYR A 513 -47.69 -53.75 24.44
N PRO A 514 -48.26 -54.25 23.31
CA PRO A 514 -49.04 -53.49 22.34
C PRO A 514 -50.55 -53.57 22.62
N ALA A 515 -51.30 -52.54 22.20
CA ALA A 515 -52.58 -52.61 21.47
C ALA A 515 -53.51 -51.41 21.75
N ASN A 516 -54.27 -51.09 20.69
CA ASN A 516 -55.58 -50.46 20.62
C ASN A 516 -55.74 -48.93 20.55
N GLU A 517 -56.20 -48.53 19.35
CA GLU A 517 -57.45 -47.81 19.08
C GLU A 517 -57.80 -46.56 19.92
N ARG A 518 -57.80 -45.41 19.22
CA ARG A 518 -58.88 -44.40 19.06
C ARG A 518 -59.75 -43.98 20.29
N PRO A 519 -60.40 -42.79 20.31
CA PRO A 519 -60.29 -41.63 19.41
C PRO A 519 -60.36 -40.24 20.12
N ARG A 520 -60.14 -39.19 19.31
CA ARG A 520 -60.91 -37.92 19.25
C ARG A 520 -61.19 -37.05 20.50
N ILE A 521 -60.99 -35.75 20.23
CA ILE A 521 -61.79 -34.56 20.63
C ILE A 521 -61.24 -33.72 21.81
N THR A 522 -60.75 -32.54 21.40
CA THR A 522 -60.82 -31.17 22.00
C THR A 522 -60.64 -31.02 23.52
N HIS A 523 -59.69 -30.18 23.93
CA HIS A 523 -59.83 -28.72 23.91
C HIS A 523 -58.46 -28.04 23.92
#